data_AF-A0A3E1R625-F1
#
_entry.id   AF-A0A3E1R625-F1
#
_cell.length_a   1.000
_cell.length_b   1.000
_cell.length_c   1.000
_cell.angle_alpha   90.00
_cell.angle_beta   90.00
_cell.angle_gamma   90.00
#
_symmetry.space_group_name_H-M   'P 1'
#
loop_
_entity.id
_entity.type
_entity.pdbx_description
1 polymer ?
#
loop_
_entity_poly.entity_id
_entity_poly.type
_entity_poly.pdbx_seq_one_letter_code
_entity_poly.pdbx_strand_id
1 'polypeptide(L)'
;MPLIQRMGPRRFVGLVLKRYDWNNLQPTFDASNSESLEALTDTVMRRKEPAIQMPAWEGSPSVNFHILDLYAYLTARAEGVQGTGRPPL
;
A
#
# COMPACT_ATOMS: atom_id res chain seq x y z
N MET A 1 9.88 0.65 13.56
CA MET A 1 9.00 1.76 13.12
C MET A 1 7.75 1.80 14.01
N PRO A 2 7.71 2.57 15.09
CA PRO A 2 6.62 2.50 16.08
C PRO A 2 5.25 2.98 15.56
N LEU A 3 5.20 3.72 14.45
CA LEU A 3 3.95 4.26 13.91
C LEU A 3 3.06 3.19 13.25
N ILE A 4 3.65 2.24 12.51
CA ILE A 4 2.88 1.18 11.83
C ILE A 4 2.25 0.22 12.85
N GLN A 5 2.96 -0.07 13.96
CA GLN A 5 2.46 -0.95 15.04
C GLN A 5 1.21 -0.41 15.74
N ARG A 6 1.04 0.92 15.77
CA ARG A 6 -0.13 1.58 16.38
C ARG A 6 -1.22 1.88 15.36
N MET A 7 -0.99 1.58 14.09
CA MET A 7 -1.89 1.93 12.99
C MET A 7 -2.52 0.66 12.42
N GLY A 8 -3.84 0.55 12.48
CA GLY A 8 -4.53 -0.56 11.83
C GLY A 8 -4.49 -0.49 10.29
N PRO A 9 -4.76 -1.60 9.60
CA PRO A 9 -4.65 -1.72 8.15
C PRO A 9 -5.54 -0.72 7.39
N ARG A 10 -6.79 -0.54 7.84
CA ARG A 10 -7.72 0.42 7.20
C ARG A 10 -7.18 1.86 7.23
N ARG A 11 -6.66 2.28 8.38
CA ARG A 11 -6.07 3.63 8.54
C ARG A 11 -4.82 3.80 7.69
N PHE A 12 -4.01 2.75 7.57
CA PHE A 12 -2.85 2.75 6.69
C PHE A 12 -3.25 2.91 5.22
N VAL A 13 -4.21 2.12 4.75
CA VAL A 13 -4.75 2.20 3.37
C VAL A 13 -5.25 3.62 3.07
N GLY A 14 -6.12 4.17 3.92
CA GLY A 14 -6.66 5.52 3.72
C GLY A 14 -5.56 6.60 3.66
N LEU A 15 -4.50 6.47 4.47
CA LEU A 15 -3.36 7.39 4.42
C LEU A 15 -2.54 7.25 3.12
N VAL A 16 -2.30 6.02 2.66
CA VAL A 16 -1.59 5.74 1.40
C VAL A 16 -2.39 6.31 0.22
N LEU A 17 -3.70 6.04 0.17
CA LEU A 17 -4.59 6.54 -0.88
C LEU A 17 -4.65 8.08 -0.90
N LYS A 18 -4.60 8.73 0.27
CA LYS A 18 -4.62 10.19 0.38
C LYS A 18 -3.29 10.88 0.07
N ARG A 19 -2.16 10.20 0.28
CA ARG A 19 -0.83 10.85 0.29
C ARG A 19 -0.07 10.73 -1.03
N TYR A 20 -0.39 9.72 -1.83
CA TYR A 20 0.23 9.52 -3.14
C TYR A 20 -0.65 10.05 -4.27
N ASP A 21 0.00 10.53 -5.33
CA ASP A 21 -0.69 10.85 -6.58
C ASP A 21 -0.90 9.56 -7.38
N TRP A 22 -2.15 9.10 -7.41
CA TRP A 22 -2.54 7.87 -8.09
C TRP A 22 -2.88 8.10 -9.56
N ASN A 23 -3.03 9.34 -10.03
CA ASN A 23 -3.49 9.63 -11.39
C ASN A 23 -2.61 9.00 -12.46
N ASN A 24 -1.30 8.89 -12.20
CA ASN A 24 -0.33 8.30 -13.12
C ASN A 24 -0.07 6.81 -12.88
N LEU A 25 -0.35 6.29 -11.67
CA LEU A 25 -0.01 4.93 -11.26
C LEU A 25 -1.19 3.96 -11.36
N GLN A 26 -2.39 4.43 -10.99
CA GLN A 26 -3.66 3.70 -11.07
C GLN A 26 -4.80 4.68 -11.36
N PRO A 27 -5.11 4.98 -12.64
CA PRO A 27 -6.18 5.90 -13.00
C PRO A 27 -7.58 5.50 -12.52
N THR A 28 -7.76 4.22 -12.15
CA THR A 28 -9.00 3.68 -11.58
C THR A 28 -9.22 4.06 -10.12
N PHE A 29 -8.20 4.57 -9.43
CA PHE A 29 -8.31 5.00 -8.04
C PHE A 29 -8.88 6.41 -7.99
N ASP A 30 -10.15 6.53 -7.60
CA ASP A 30 -10.76 7.81 -7.27
C ASP A 30 -10.65 8.10 -5.77
N ALA A 31 -9.71 8.99 -5.43
CA ALA A 31 -9.54 9.54 -4.08
C ALA A 31 -9.85 11.06 -4.03
N SER A 32 -10.67 11.56 -4.96
CA SER A 32 -10.95 13.00 -5.13
C SER A 32 -11.67 13.63 -3.93
N ASN A 33 -12.49 12.86 -3.23
CA ASN A 33 -13.25 13.30 -2.07
C ASN A 33 -13.31 12.21 -0.99
N SER A 34 -13.83 12.56 0.18
CA SER A 34 -13.87 11.66 1.35
C SER A 34 -14.76 10.42 1.16
N GLU A 35 -15.87 10.53 0.43
CA GLU A 35 -16.79 9.41 0.18
C GLU A 35 -16.19 8.41 -0.81
N SER A 36 -15.66 8.90 -1.94
CA SER A 36 -14.89 8.10 -2.90
C SER A 36 -13.70 7.42 -2.23
N LEU A 37 -12.98 8.13 -1.35
CA LEU A 37 -11.85 7.59 -0.60
C LEU A 37 -12.25 6.43 0.34
N GLU A 38 -13.38 6.55 1.06
CA GLU A 38 -13.87 5.47 1.92
C GLU A 38 -14.33 4.25 1.11
N ALA A 39 -15.03 4.46 -0.01
CA ALA A 39 -15.44 3.39 -0.92
C ALA A 39 -14.24 2.68 -1.58
N LEU A 40 -13.21 3.44 -1.95
CA LEU A 40 -11.95 2.90 -2.47
C LEU A 40 -11.20 2.15 -1.38
N THR A 41 -11.11 2.69 -0.17
CA THR A 41 -10.52 2.01 1.00
C THR A 41 -11.21 0.67 1.25
N ASP A 42 -12.53 0.63 1.20
CA ASP A 42 -13.31 -0.60 1.30
C ASP A 42 -13.00 -1.61 0.19
N THR A 43 -12.81 -1.14 -1.04
CA THR A 43 -12.43 -1.97 -2.18
C THR A 43 -11.05 -2.59 -1.96
N VAL A 44 -10.08 -1.79 -1.51
CA VAL A 44 -8.73 -2.23 -1.13
C VAL A 44 -8.73 -3.23 0.01
N MET A 45 -9.51 -2.96 1.05
CA MET A 45 -9.66 -3.88 2.18
C MET A 45 -10.24 -5.24 1.75
N ARG A 46 -11.06 -5.27 0.69
CA ARG A 46 -11.62 -6.49 0.11
C ARG A 46 -10.74 -7.14 -0.96
N ARG A 47 -9.58 -6.56 -1.29
CA ARG A 47 -8.67 -7.03 -2.36
C ARG A 47 -9.37 -7.17 -3.71
N LYS A 48 -10.25 -6.22 -4.05
CA LYS A 48 -11.05 -6.25 -5.28
C LYS A 48 -10.46 -5.41 -6.41
N GLU A 49 -9.45 -4.61 -6.09
CA GLU A 49 -8.68 -3.82 -7.02
C GLU A 49 -7.57 -4.65 -7.69
N PRO A 50 -7.14 -4.27 -8.89
CA PRO A 50 -5.95 -4.86 -9.50
C PRO A 50 -4.69 -4.52 -8.70
N ALA A 51 -3.71 -5.44 -8.74
CA ALA A 51 -2.39 -5.19 -8.18
C ALA A 51 -1.76 -3.94 -8.80
N ILE A 52 -1.07 -3.16 -7.96
CA ILE A 52 -0.39 -1.95 -8.39
C ILE A 52 0.93 -2.36 -9.04
N GLN A 53 1.10 -2.01 -10.31
CA GLN A 53 2.36 -2.22 -11.00
C GLN A 53 3.28 -1.02 -10.74
N MET A 54 4.35 -1.23 -9.99
CA MET A 54 5.37 -0.19 -9.81
C MET A 54 6.32 -0.20 -11.01
N PRO A 55 6.64 0.97 -11.57
CA PRO A 55 7.69 1.05 -12.59
C PRO A 55 9.01 0.59 -11.98
N ALA A 56 9.86 -0.02 -12.81
CA ALA A 56 11.21 -0.39 -12.39
C ALA A 56 11.97 0.88 -11.99
N TRP A 57 12.26 1.03 -10.70
CA TRP A 57 13.19 2.03 -10.21
C TRP A 57 14.61 1.47 -10.35
N GLU A 58 15.56 2.27 -10.84
CA GLU A 58 16.93 1.85 -11.21
C GLU A 58 17.49 0.67 -10.39
N GLY A 59 17.71 -0.47 -11.07
CA GLY A 59 18.25 -1.70 -10.47
C GLY A 59 17.24 -2.55 -9.69
N SER A 60 15.97 -2.16 -9.62
CA SER A 60 14.89 -2.95 -9.03
C SER A 60 13.96 -3.52 -10.10
N PRO A 61 13.55 -4.80 -9.96
CA PRO A 61 12.58 -5.37 -10.88
C PRO A 61 11.24 -4.65 -10.75
N SER A 62 10.43 -4.69 -11.81
CA SER A 62 9.03 -4.32 -11.71
C SER A 62 8.35 -5.23 -10.70
N VAL A 63 7.64 -4.63 -9.74
CA VAL A 63 6.93 -5.36 -8.70
C VAL A 63 5.44 -5.08 -8.83
N ASN A 64 4.65 -6.15 -8.88
CA ASN A 64 3.21 -6.07 -8.66
C ASN A 64 2.97 -6.20 -7.16
N PHE A 65 2.38 -5.19 -6.53
CA PHE A 65 2.12 -5.22 -5.10
C PHE A 65 0.69 -4.82 -4.77
N HIS A 66 0.20 -5.33 -3.65
CA HIS A 66 -1.05 -4.90 -3.05
C HIS A 66 -0.76 -4.02 -1.82
N ILE A 67 -1.54 -2.97 -1.57
CA ILE A 67 -1.31 -2.06 -0.42
C ILE A 67 -1.31 -2.81 0.91
N LEU A 68 -2.19 -3.80 1.06
CA LEU A 68 -2.21 -4.69 2.23
C LEU A 68 -0.95 -5.55 2.40
N ASP A 69 -0.30 -5.95 1.32
CA ASP A 69 0.93 -6.73 1.42
C ASP A 69 2.09 -5.83 1.87
N LEU A 70 2.09 -4.56 1.45
CA LEU A 70 3.00 -3.54 2.00
C LEU A 70 2.76 -3.31 3.49
N TYR A 71 1.49 -3.23 3.93
CA TYR A 71 1.17 -3.14 5.35
C TYR A 71 1.69 -4.33 6.15
N ALA A 72 1.48 -5.55 5.64
CA ALA A 72 1.96 -6.78 6.29
C ALA A 72 3.49 -6.81 6.40
N TYR A 73 4.19 -6.47 5.31
CA TYR A 73 5.65 -6.39 5.30
C TYR A 73 6.19 -5.36 6.31
N LEU A 74 5.65 -4.15 6.33
CA LEU A 74 6.09 -3.10 7.25
C LEU A 74 5.79 -3.46 8.72
N THR A 75 4.68 -4.15 8.97
CA THR A 75 4.32 -4.65 10.29
C THR A 75 5.30 -5.72 10.75
N ALA A 76 5.55 -6.75 9.93
CA ALA A 76 6.53 -7.79 10.23
C ALA A 76 7.94 -7.24 10.47
N ARG A 77 8.35 -6.22 9.70
CA ARG A 77 9.63 -5.52 9.90
C ARG A 77 9.65 -4.69 11.18
N ALA A 78 8.54 -4.08 11.55
CA ALA A 78 8.44 -3.35 12.80
C ALA A 78 8.44 -4.28 14.02
N GLU A 79 7.91 -5.48 13.90
CA GLU A 79 7.91 -6.53 14.92
C GLU A 79 9.25 -7.29 15.01
N GLY A 80 10.18 -7.02 14.09
CA GLY A 80 11.48 -7.70 14.04
C GLY A 80 11.45 -9.10 13.44
N VAL A 81 10.29 -9.55 12.93
CA VAL A 81 10.13 -10.82 12.20
C VAL A 81 10.87 -10.75 10.86
N GLN A 82 10.81 -9.59 10.19
CA GLN A 82 11.50 -9.36 8.94
C GLN A 82 12.75 -8.50 9.17
N GLY A 83 13.91 -9.02 8.77
CA GLY A 83 15.20 -8.33 8.90
C GLY A 83 15.29 -7.04 8.08
N THR A 84 16.38 -6.29 8.25
CA THR A 84 16.57 -5.00 7.57
C THR A 84 16.92 -5.10 6.08
N GLY A 85 17.19 -6.30 5.60
CA GLY A 85 17.55 -6.59 4.21
C GLY A 85 16.40 -6.41 3.21
N ARG A 86 16.72 -6.63 1.93
CA ARG A 86 15.74 -6.63 0.85
C ARG A 86 14.75 -7.79 1.06
N PRO A 87 13.44 -7.57 0.89
CA PRO A 87 12.50 -8.69 0.84
C PRO A 87 12.89 -9.64 -0.30
N PRO A 88 12.71 -10.96 -0.12
CA PRO A 88 12.86 -11.91 -1.22
C PRO A 88 11.89 -11.53 -2.34
N LEU A 89 12.34 -11.68 -3.59
CA LEU A 89 11.54 -11.44 -4.80
C LEU A 89 10.50 -12.54 -4.98
#